data_AF-M3ZT25-F1
#
_entry.id   AF-M3ZT25-F1
#
_cell.length_a   1.000
_cell.length_b   1.000
_cell.length_c   1.000
_cell.angle_alpha   90.00
_cell.angle_beta   90.00
_cell.angle_gamma   90.00
#
_symmetry.space_group_name_H-M   'P 1'
#
loop_
_entity.id
_entity.type
_entity.pdbx_description
1 polymer ?
#
loop_
_entity_poly.entity_id
_entity_poly.type
_entity_poly.pdbx_seq_one_letter_code
_entity_poly.pdbx_strand_id
1 'polypeptide(L)'
;MLDHEYTTKKVFRENFFKDWRKEMTRQERLVITDLEKCDFRELHAFHKDKVEARKALSKEEKQDQKDANQKIVDKYGYCLLDSHRERIGNFKLEPPGLFRGRGEHPKQGMLKKRIQPEDVIINCSKEATPPAPPAGHHWKEVRHDNTVTWLASWTENVQGSIKYIMLNANSKLKGEKDWEKYEVARKLKSCVDSIRDGYLRDLKSKQMVARQRAVALYFIDKLALRAGNEKEEGETADTVGCCSLRVEHITLHDELDGSECVVEFDFLGKDSIRYYNKVPVIKKVFKNIKLFMESKDPGDELFDRLNTALLNKHLSSLMPDLTAKVFRTYNASITLQQQLRQLTNKSDNVAEKLLSYNRANRAVAILCNHQRAPPKTFEQSMANLHSKIVARKEQLALAKTELKLAKKEMKTKDGPDSKLMVDRKAAAVKRCEDQLLKMELQATDREENKQIALGTSKLNYLDPRISVAWCKNMDVPIEKIYNKTQREKFAWAIDMTEADFEF
;
A
#
# COMPACT_ATOMS: atom_id res chain seq x y z
N MET A 1 16.29 12.54 16.26
CA MET A 1 16.41 11.67 15.06
C MET A 1 17.84 11.19 14.82
N LEU A 2 18.75 11.29 15.80
CA LEU A 2 20.19 11.06 15.57
C LEU A 2 20.54 9.63 15.12
N ASP A 3 19.73 8.63 15.51
CA ASP A 3 19.95 7.23 15.12
C ASP A 3 19.44 6.91 13.69
N HIS A 4 19.02 7.91 12.91
CA HIS A 4 18.44 7.71 11.58
C HIS A 4 19.35 8.22 10.47
N GLU A 5 19.53 7.43 9.42
CA GLU A 5 20.29 7.76 8.21
C GLU A 5 19.94 9.11 7.53
N TYR A 6 18.74 9.66 7.75
CA TYR A 6 18.41 10.97 7.18
C TYR A 6 19.35 12.06 7.71
N THR A 7 19.80 11.98 8.97
CA THR A 7 20.63 13.04 9.58
C THR A 7 22.06 13.06 9.08
N THR A 8 22.50 12.05 8.32
CA THR A 8 23.81 12.02 7.66
C THR A 8 23.75 12.57 6.24
N LYS A 9 22.56 12.73 5.65
CA LYS A 9 22.40 13.27 4.29
C LYS A 9 22.65 14.79 4.25
N LYS A 10 23.48 15.24 3.32
CA LYS A 10 23.83 16.66 3.13
C LYS A 10 22.59 17.55 2.98
N VAL A 11 21.69 17.22 2.05
CA VAL A 11 20.44 17.98 1.81
C VAL A 11 19.58 18.10 3.08
N PHE A 12 19.49 17.03 3.87
CA PHE A 12 18.73 17.05 5.12
C PHE A 12 19.32 18.04 6.13
N ARG A 13 20.65 18.00 6.30
CA ARG A 13 21.39 18.86 7.23
C ARG A 13 21.30 20.33 6.82
N GLU A 14 21.48 20.62 5.54
CA GLU A 14 21.41 21.98 4.98
C GLU A 14 20.01 22.58 5.16
N ASN A 15 18.97 21.85 4.79
CA ASN A 15 17.59 22.30 4.95
C ASN A 15 17.19 22.47 6.43
N PHE A 16 17.57 21.51 7.28
CA PHE A 16 17.34 21.61 8.72
C PHE A 16 17.99 22.85 9.30
N PHE A 17 19.28 23.08 9.02
CA PHE A 17 20.01 24.19 9.59
C PHE A 17 19.47 25.54 9.10
N LYS A 18 19.15 25.63 7.80
CA LYS A 18 18.52 26.81 7.20
C LYS A 18 17.21 27.17 7.90
N ASP A 19 16.34 26.21 8.17
CA ASP A 19 15.06 26.46 8.82
C ASP A 19 15.21 26.68 10.33
N TRP A 20 16.07 25.93 11.01
CA TRP A 20 16.32 26.11 12.44
C TRP A 20 16.84 27.52 12.75
N ARG A 21 17.73 28.07 11.91
CA ARG A 21 18.22 29.45 12.04
C ARG A 21 17.10 30.50 11.93
N LYS A 22 15.97 30.23 11.27
CA LYS A 22 14.83 31.17 11.19
C LYS A 22 14.05 31.23 12.49
N GLU A 23 14.03 30.13 13.25
CA GLU A 23 13.35 30.02 14.54
C GLU A 23 14.22 30.53 15.70
N MET A 24 15.51 30.78 15.46
CA MET A 24 16.43 31.34 16.44
C MET A 24 16.25 32.85 16.62
N THR A 25 16.43 33.30 17.87
CA THR A 25 16.65 34.71 18.19
C THR A 25 17.91 35.25 17.50
N ARG A 26 18.06 36.58 17.50
CA ARG A 26 19.26 37.21 16.93
C ARG A 26 20.54 36.78 17.64
N GLN A 27 20.51 36.63 18.97
CA GLN A 27 21.68 36.24 19.76
C GLN A 27 22.11 34.80 19.45
N GLU A 28 21.16 33.86 19.43
CA GLU A 28 21.45 32.46 19.10
C GLU A 28 22.06 32.31 17.69
N ARG A 29 21.56 33.07 16.70
CA ARG A 29 22.07 33.06 15.32
C ARG A 29 23.54 33.48 15.19
N LEU A 30 24.02 34.34 16.10
CA LEU A 30 25.41 34.78 16.12
C LEU A 30 26.34 33.70 16.69
N VAL A 31 25.86 32.91 17.65
CA VAL A 31 26.61 31.83 18.28
C VAL A 31 26.61 30.57 17.40
N ILE A 32 25.43 30.13 16.97
CA ILE A 32 25.23 28.84 16.31
C ILE A 32 25.39 29.00 14.80
N THR A 33 26.63 29.08 14.31
CA THR A 33 26.94 29.33 12.88
C THR A 33 27.20 28.06 12.07
N ASP A 34 27.51 26.94 12.73
CA ASP A 34 27.88 25.68 12.10
C ASP A 34 27.18 24.50 12.80
N LEU A 35 26.45 23.70 12.02
CA LEU A 35 25.73 22.53 12.52
C LEU A 35 26.69 21.43 13.00
N GLU A 36 27.88 21.29 12.40
CA GLU A 36 28.85 20.26 12.81
C GLU A 36 29.38 20.47 14.23
N LYS A 37 29.33 21.71 14.73
CA LYS A 37 29.75 22.07 16.09
C LYS A 37 28.64 21.87 17.12
N CYS A 38 27.43 21.52 16.68
CA CYS A 38 26.29 21.32 17.57
C CYS A 38 26.25 19.87 18.09
N ASP A 39 26.23 19.70 19.41
CA ASP A 39 26.07 18.39 20.03
C ASP A 39 24.65 18.19 20.58
N PHE A 40 23.93 17.22 20.02
CA PHE A 40 22.57 16.87 20.42
C PHE A 40 22.49 15.57 21.25
N ARG A 41 23.63 14.99 21.66
CA ARG A 41 23.67 13.67 22.32
C ARG A 41 22.93 13.64 23.66
N GLU A 42 23.04 14.68 24.47
CA GLU A 42 22.32 14.78 25.75
C GLU A 42 20.79 14.81 25.55
N LEU A 43 20.30 15.62 24.61
CA LEU A 43 18.88 15.68 24.26
C LEU A 43 18.36 14.35 23.72
N HIS A 44 19.21 13.63 22.98
CA HIS A 44 18.87 12.31 22.46
C HIS A 44 18.80 11.25 23.54
N ALA A 45 19.74 11.24 24.49
CA ALA A 45 19.71 10.37 25.66
C ALA A 45 18.45 10.62 26.50
N PHE A 46 18.17 11.88 26.83
CA PHE A 46 16.95 12.27 27.53
C PHE A 46 15.66 11.82 26.81
N HIS A 47 15.62 11.92 25.48
CA HIS A 47 14.48 11.44 24.70
C HIS A 47 14.33 9.90 24.79
N LYS A 48 15.43 9.15 24.70
CA LYS A 48 15.43 7.69 24.88
C LYS A 48 14.92 7.30 26.26
N ASP A 49 15.40 7.96 27.31
CA ASP A 49 14.96 7.70 28.69
C ASP A 49 13.46 7.97 28.85
N LYS A 50 12.93 9.05 28.26
CA LYS A 50 11.49 9.32 28.24
C LYS A 50 10.69 8.24 27.50
N VAL A 51 11.22 7.68 26.42
CA VAL A 51 10.57 6.59 25.70
C VAL A 51 10.55 5.31 26.53
N GLU A 52 11.65 4.97 27.21
CA GLU A 52 11.71 3.79 28.08
C GLU A 52 10.82 3.97 29.33
N ALA A 53 10.82 5.14 29.95
CA ALA A 53 9.91 5.46 31.06
C ALA A 53 8.43 5.30 30.65
N ARG A 54 8.05 5.73 29.44
CA ARG A 54 6.69 5.52 28.90
C ARG A 54 6.34 4.04 28.73
N LYS A 55 7.31 3.20 28.35
CA LYS A 55 7.09 1.75 28.25
C LYS A 55 6.95 1.11 29.63
N ALA A 56 7.68 1.62 30.62
CA ALA A 56 7.69 1.15 32.00
C ALA A 56 6.47 1.57 32.83
N LEU A 57 5.59 2.45 32.32
CA LEU A 57 4.35 2.85 32.98
C LEU A 57 3.54 1.64 33.46
N SER A 58 2.91 1.79 34.63
CA SER A 58 2.04 0.79 35.23
C SER A 58 0.82 0.50 34.35
N LYS A 59 0.13 -0.61 34.64
CA LYS A 59 -1.12 -0.96 33.93
C LYS A 59 -2.21 0.09 34.16
N GLU A 60 -2.28 0.65 35.37
CA GLU A 60 -3.25 1.67 35.75
C GLU A 60 -3.02 2.98 34.99
N GLU A 61 -1.79 3.51 35.00
CA GLU A 61 -1.46 4.74 34.24
C GLU A 61 -1.68 4.58 32.73
N LYS A 62 -1.39 3.40 32.18
CA LYS A 62 -1.67 3.10 30.76
C LYS A 62 -3.17 3.07 30.47
N GLN A 63 -3.98 2.59 31.42
CA GLN A 63 -5.42 2.56 31.32
C GLN A 63 -6.01 3.98 31.41
N ASP A 64 -5.53 4.80 32.35
CA ASP A 64 -5.94 6.21 32.47
C ASP A 64 -5.62 7.01 31.20
N GLN A 65 -4.43 6.83 30.63
CA GLN A 65 -4.07 7.46 29.35
C GLN A 65 -4.95 6.99 28.20
N LYS A 66 -5.36 5.71 28.19
CA LYS A 66 -6.27 5.17 27.19
C LYS A 66 -7.67 5.76 27.33
N ASP A 67 -8.17 5.89 28.54
CA ASP A 67 -9.51 6.44 28.81
C ASP A 67 -9.57 7.95 28.55
N ALA A 68 -8.52 8.69 28.88
CA ALA A 68 -8.38 10.10 28.49
C ALA A 68 -8.36 10.26 26.96
N ASN A 69 -7.64 9.38 26.25
CA ASN A 69 -7.66 9.38 24.78
C ASN A 69 -9.03 9.00 24.21
N GLN A 70 -9.76 8.08 24.85
CA GLN A 70 -11.10 7.69 24.42
C GLN A 70 -12.08 8.86 24.55
N LYS A 71 -12.04 9.63 25.65
CA LYS A 71 -12.83 10.86 25.80
C LYS A 71 -12.58 11.87 24.67
N ILE A 72 -11.33 12.01 24.24
CA ILE A 72 -10.96 12.86 23.09
C ILE A 72 -11.56 12.31 21.78
N VAL A 73 -11.50 11.00 21.57
CA VAL A 73 -12.10 10.35 20.39
C VAL A 73 -13.62 10.49 20.40
N ASP A 74 -14.28 10.34 21.53
CA ASP A 74 -15.74 10.42 21.62
C ASP A 74 -16.22 11.85 21.33
N LYS A 75 -15.46 12.86 21.79
CA LYS A 75 -15.76 14.28 21.58
C LYS A 75 -15.45 14.78 20.17
N TYR A 76 -14.30 14.41 19.60
CA TYR A 76 -13.81 15.00 18.34
C TYR A 76 -13.63 14.01 17.19
N GLY A 77 -13.79 12.71 17.44
CA GLY A 77 -13.56 11.66 16.45
C GLY A 77 -14.77 11.34 15.57
N TYR A 78 -15.87 12.09 15.72
CA TYR A 78 -17.12 11.88 14.99
C TYR A 78 -17.69 13.20 14.49
N CYS A 79 -18.41 13.16 13.38
CA CYS A 79 -19.23 14.26 12.87
C CYS A 79 -20.64 13.76 12.57
N LEU A 80 -21.57 14.70 12.34
CA LEU A 80 -22.90 14.42 11.81
C LEU A 80 -22.90 14.72 10.31
N LEU A 81 -23.23 13.75 9.49
CA LEU A 81 -23.39 13.89 8.04
C LEU A 81 -24.75 13.30 7.66
N ASP A 82 -25.63 14.11 7.06
CA ASP A 82 -26.97 13.71 6.61
C ASP A 82 -27.76 12.90 7.66
N SER A 83 -27.75 13.38 8.91
CA SER A 83 -28.37 12.73 10.08
C SER A 83 -27.69 11.46 10.60
N HIS A 84 -26.57 11.03 10.01
CA HIS A 84 -25.79 9.89 10.47
C HIS A 84 -24.54 10.33 11.22
N ARG A 85 -24.27 9.69 12.36
CA ARG A 85 -23.02 9.88 13.11
C ARG A 85 -21.92 9.09 12.42
N GLU A 86 -20.98 9.80 11.81
CA GLU A 86 -19.90 9.23 11.02
C GLU A 86 -18.55 9.45 11.70
N ARG A 87 -17.65 8.47 11.58
CA ARG A 87 -16.31 8.56 12.17
C ARG A 87 -15.40 9.42 11.30
N ILE A 88 -14.61 10.29 11.92
CA ILE A 88 -13.58 11.09 11.25
C ILE A 88 -12.29 10.27 11.13
N GLY A 89 -11.63 10.31 9.97
CA GLY A 89 -10.42 9.54 9.70
C GLY A 89 -9.21 10.04 10.50
N ASN A 90 -8.87 11.31 10.34
CA ASN A 90 -7.67 11.95 10.87
C ASN A 90 -8.00 13.26 11.61
N PHE A 91 -8.81 13.20 12.67
CA PHE A 91 -9.23 14.39 13.43
C PHE A 91 -8.11 15.07 14.25
N LYS A 92 -7.00 14.36 14.51
CA LYS A 92 -5.80 14.93 15.14
C LYS A 92 -4.88 15.47 14.05
N LEU A 93 -4.59 16.77 14.08
CA LEU A 93 -3.60 17.38 13.19
C LEU A 93 -2.21 16.77 13.43
N GLU A 94 -1.44 16.64 12.36
CA GLU A 94 -0.06 16.14 12.45
C GLU A 94 0.78 17.12 13.30
N PRO A 95 1.58 16.62 14.26
CA PRO A 95 2.47 17.48 15.03
C PRO A 95 3.59 18.08 14.14
N PRO A 96 4.18 19.23 14.56
CA PRO A 96 5.35 19.76 13.89
C PRO A 96 6.53 18.78 13.96
N GLY A 97 7.45 18.90 13.01
CA GLY A 97 8.62 18.03 12.95
C GLY A 97 9.44 18.27 11.69
N LEU A 98 10.41 17.40 11.41
CA LEU A 98 11.24 17.51 10.21
C LEU A 98 10.62 16.71 9.06
N PHE A 99 10.53 17.33 7.89
CA PHE A 99 10.01 16.69 6.70
C PHE A 99 10.97 15.59 6.21
N ARG A 100 10.42 14.40 6.01
CA ARG A 100 11.14 13.22 5.54
C ARG A 100 10.52 12.73 4.24
N GLY A 101 10.76 13.49 3.18
CA GLY A 101 10.39 13.07 1.83
C GLY A 101 11.01 11.71 1.48
N ARG A 102 10.27 10.88 0.75
CA ARG A 102 10.76 9.57 0.29
C ARG A 102 11.78 9.74 -0.84
N GLY A 103 12.73 8.80 -0.95
CA GLY A 103 13.83 8.89 -1.91
C GLY A 103 14.78 10.05 -1.64
N GLU A 104 15.41 10.55 -2.70
CA GLU A 104 16.26 11.76 -2.68
C GLU A 104 15.42 13.03 -2.83
N HIS A 105 14.51 13.26 -1.89
CA HIS A 105 13.64 14.42 -1.94
C HIS A 105 14.42 15.71 -1.60
N PRO A 106 14.37 16.76 -2.45
CA PRO A 106 15.17 17.98 -2.26
C PRO A 106 14.82 18.80 -1.00
N LYS A 107 13.62 18.60 -0.45
CA LYS A 107 13.10 19.30 0.74
C LYS A 107 13.24 18.50 2.04
N GLN A 108 13.86 17.31 2.01
CA GLN A 108 14.11 16.55 3.23
C GLN A 108 14.88 17.41 4.25
N GLY A 109 14.51 17.35 5.53
CA GLY A 109 15.12 18.16 6.59
C GLY A 109 14.43 19.49 6.87
N MET A 110 13.60 20.00 5.95
CA MET A 110 12.83 21.23 6.18
C MET A 110 11.86 21.10 7.37
N LEU A 111 11.62 22.20 8.06
CA LEU A 111 10.73 22.24 9.22
C LEU A 111 9.26 22.22 8.78
N LYS A 112 8.52 21.19 9.17
CA LYS A 112 7.04 21.19 9.18
C LYS A 112 6.58 22.00 10.39
N LYS A 113 5.99 23.17 10.14
CA LYS A 113 5.54 24.09 11.18
C LYS A 113 4.32 23.55 11.92
N ARG A 114 4.10 24.08 13.13
CA ARG A 114 2.86 23.84 13.87
C ARG A 114 1.72 24.56 13.16
N ILE A 115 0.69 23.82 12.80
CA ILE A 115 -0.54 24.39 12.26
C ILE A 115 -1.29 25.10 13.37
N GLN A 116 -1.61 26.37 13.15
CA GLN A 116 -2.39 27.20 14.06
C GLN A 116 -3.85 27.24 13.62
N PRO A 117 -4.81 27.60 14.51
CA PRO A 117 -6.19 27.82 14.11
C PRO A 117 -6.35 28.78 12.93
N GLU A 118 -5.49 29.79 12.85
CA GLU A 118 -5.44 30.80 11.79
C GLU A 118 -5.03 30.25 10.42
N ASP A 119 -4.54 29.01 10.36
CA ASP A 119 -4.23 28.31 9.11
C ASP A 119 -5.39 27.41 8.64
N VAL A 120 -6.36 27.13 9.52
CA VAL A 120 -7.39 26.11 9.33
C VAL A 120 -8.66 26.71 8.78
N ILE A 121 -9.13 26.13 7.67
CA ILE A 121 -10.42 26.39 7.05
C ILE A 121 -11.39 25.29 7.49
N ILE A 122 -12.52 25.67 8.06
CA ILE A 122 -13.60 24.76 8.46
C ILE A 122 -14.68 24.73 7.39
N ASN A 123 -15.20 23.53 7.09
CA ASN A 123 -16.34 23.34 6.21
C ASN A 123 -17.48 22.63 6.97
N CYS A 124 -18.67 23.24 6.96
CA CYS A 124 -19.88 22.72 7.61
C CYS A 124 -21.13 23.20 6.87
N SER A 125 -22.32 22.64 7.15
CA SER A 125 -23.56 23.18 6.56
C SER A 125 -23.92 24.55 7.13
N LYS A 126 -24.78 25.32 6.46
CA LYS A 126 -25.17 26.67 6.92
C LYS A 126 -26.00 26.61 8.21
N GLU A 127 -26.71 25.52 8.39
CA GLU A 127 -27.60 25.25 9.52
C GLU A 127 -26.84 24.67 10.72
N ALA A 128 -25.62 24.16 10.51
CA ALA A 128 -24.79 23.63 11.58
C ALA A 128 -24.04 24.75 12.30
N THR A 129 -23.95 24.65 13.63
CA THR A 129 -23.09 25.53 14.42
C THR A 129 -21.62 25.20 14.13
N PRO A 130 -20.81 26.14 13.60
CA PRO A 130 -19.39 25.90 13.38
C PRO A 130 -18.68 25.59 14.71
N PRO A 131 -17.67 24.70 14.72
CA PRO A 131 -16.87 24.45 15.90
C PRO A 131 -16.16 25.73 16.36
N ALA A 132 -16.17 26.00 17.67
CA ALA A 132 -15.44 27.15 18.21
C ALA A 132 -13.91 26.93 18.13
N PRO A 133 -13.13 27.94 17.74
CA PRO A 133 -11.67 27.89 17.82
C PRO A 133 -11.20 27.84 19.29
N PRO A 134 -9.94 27.45 19.54
CA PRO A 134 -9.33 27.61 20.86
C PRO A 134 -9.45 29.04 21.38
N ALA A 135 -9.50 29.21 22.70
CA ALA A 135 -9.63 30.53 23.32
C ALA A 135 -8.50 31.47 22.88
N GLY A 136 -8.85 32.70 22.48
CA GLY A 136 -7.92 33.70 21.96
C GLY A 136 -7.53 33.52 20.49
N HIS A 137 -8.08 32.53 19.79
CA HIS A 137 -7.81 32.26 18.39
C HIS A 137 -9.06 32.40 17.51
N HIS A 138 -8.82 32.39 16.20
CA HIS A 138 -9.88 32.38 15.18
C HIS A 138 -9.50 31.41 14.05
N TRP A 139 -10.53 30.88 13.38
CA TRP A 139 -10.30 30.10 12.16
C TRP A 139 -9.91 31.01 11.01
N LYS A 140 -9.11 30.49 10.08
CA LYS A 140 -8.78 31.18 8.83
C LYS A 140 -10.05 31.57 8.06
N GLU A 141 -10.97 30.63 7.99
CA GLU A 141 -12.23 30.75 7.26
C GLU A 141 -13.20 29.67 7.74
N VAL A 142 -14.49 30.01 7.80
CA VAL A 142 -15.58 29.05 7.91
C VAL A 142 -16.39 29.14 6.62
N ARG A 143 -16.53 28.03 5.90
CA ARG A 143 -17.29 27.96 4.66
C ARG A 143 -18.34 26.85 4.66
N HIS A 144 -19.20 26.91 3.65
CA HIS A 144 -20.34 26.02 3.47
C HIS A 144 -20.39 25.48 2.04
N ASP A 145 -19.38 24.70 1.68
CA ASP A 145 -19.23 24.09 0.35
C ASP A 145 -19.71 22.63 0.40
N ASN A 146 -20.88 22.38 -0.21
CA ASN A 146 -21.50 21.06 -0.29
C ASN A 146 -21.02 20.25 -1.52
N THR A 147 -20.08 20.77 -2.32
CA THR A 147 -19.50 20.08 -3.48
C THR A 147 -18.25 19.27 -3.11
N VAL A 148 -17.75 19.44 -1.88
CA VAL A 148 -16.55 18.79 -1.36
C VAL A 148 -16.85 17.82 -0.22
N THR A 149 -15.86 17.00 0.14
CA THR A 149 -16.03 15.91 1.15
C THR A 149 -15.16 16.09 2.40
N TRP A 150 -14.40 17.18 2.48
CA TRP A 150 -13.52 17.47 3.62
C TRP A 150 -14.23 18.34 4.66
N LEU A 151 -13.86 18.12 5.93
CA LEU A 151 -14.42 18.82 7.09
C LEU A 151 -13.55 20.01 7.52
N ALA A 152 -12.24 19.86 7.39
CA ALA A 152 -11.29 20.93 7.62
C ALA A 152 -10.12 20.81 6.62
N SER A 153 -9.51 21.94 6.28
CA SER A 153 -8.32 21.97 5.43
C SER A 153 -7.33 23.04 5.86
N TRP A 154 -6.06 22.87 5.47
CA TRP A 154 -5.01 23.85 5.70
C TRP A 154 -3.92 23.68 4.64
N THR A 155 -3.12 24.71 4.42
CA THR A 155 -1.96 24.66 3.51
C THR A 155 -0.72 24.28 4.31
N GLU A 156 -0.02 23.21 3.94
CA GLU A 156 1.25 22.87 4.58
C GLU A 156 2.43 23.63 3.96
N ASN A 157 3.44 23.93 4.78
CA ASN A 157 4.46 24.91 4.45
C ASN A 157 5.65 24.37 3.61
N VAL A 158 5.76 23.06 3.39
CA VAL A 158 6.89 22.44 2.69
C VAL A 158 6.64 22.40 1.19
N GLN A 159 5.48 21.89 0.75
CA GLN A 159 5.12 21.82 -0.67
C GLN A 159 4.00 22.81 -1.06
N GLY A 160 3.46 23.58 -0.11
CA GLY A 160 2.33 24.47 -0.37
C GLY A 160 1.03 23.73 -0.68
N SER A 161 0.97 22.42 -0.41
CA SER A 161 -0.18 21.59 -0.73
C SER A 161 -1.29 21.73 0.32
N ILE A 162 -2.55 21.59 -0.10
CA ILE A 162 -3.68 21.57 0.83
C ILE A 162 -3.79 20.17 1.45
N LYS A 163 -3.86 20.12 2.78
CA LYS A 163 -4.16 18.93 3.58
C LYS A 163 -5.59 19.00 4.09
N TYR A 164 -6.16 17.82 4.37
CA TYR A 164 -7.58 17.69 4.71
C TYR A 164 -7.79 16.78 5.92
N ILE A 165 -8.78 17.13 6.74
CA ILE A 165 -9.49 16.19 7.61
C ILE A 165 -10.69 15.68 6.82
N MET A 166 -10.78 14.37 6.65
CA MET A 166 -11.89 13.70 5.95
C MET A 166 -12.50 12.61 6.81
N LEU A 167 -13.68 12.13 6.40
CA LEU A 167 -14.33 10.97 6.99
C LEU A 167 -13.45 9.72 6.91
N ASN A 168 -13.67 8.81 7.86
CA ASN A 168 -12.99 7.53 7.93
C ASN A 168 -13.39 6.65 6.72
N ALA A 169 -12.54 5.68 6.39
CA ALA A 169 -12.74 4.79 5.25
C ALA A 169 -13.99 3.88 5.38
N ASN A 170 -14.54 3.72 6.59
CA ASN A 170 -15.78 2.99 6.84
C ASN A 170 -17.05 3.86 6.76
N SER A 171 -16.93 5.16 6.48
CA SER A 171 -18.09 6.04 6.29
C SER A 171 -18.83 5.73 4.99
N LYS A 172 -20.13 6.02 4.96
CA LYS A 172 -20.98 5.80 3.78
C LYS A 172 -20.38 6.43 2.52
N LEU A 173 -20.03 7.71 2.59
CA LEU A 173 -19.50 8.48 1.45
C LEU A 173 -18.19 7.90 0.90
N LYS A 174 -17.29 7.43 1.77
CA LYS A 174 -16.04 6.79 1.34
C LYS A 174 -16.30 5.38 0.78
N GLY A 175 -17.23 4.63 1.37
CA GLY A 175 -17.64 3.31 0.92
C GLY A 175 -18.27 3.35 -0.47
N GLU A 176 -19.21 4.25 -0.72
CA GLU A 176 -19.88 4.44 -2.02
C GLU A 176 -18.88 4.77 -3.12
N LYS A 177 -17.95 5.71 -2.87
CA LYS A 177 -16.88 6.04 -3.84
C LYS A 177 -15.92 4.87 -4.09
N ASP A 178 -15.64 4.05 -3.07
CA ASP A 178 -14.80 2.86 -3.22
C ASP A 178 -15.53 1.76 -4.02
N TRP A 179 -16.84 1.60 -3.83
CA TRP A 179 -17.71 0.73 -4.62
C TRP A 179 -17.81 1.19 -6.07
N GLU A 180 -18.15 2.45 -6.34
CA GLU A 180 -18.21 3.06 -7.67
C GLU A 180 -16.90 2.85 -8.44
N LYS A 181 -15.75 3.03 -7.77
CA LYS A 181 -14.43 2.78 -8.35
C LYS A 181 -14.30 1.35 -8.90
N TYR A 182 -14.79 0.34 -8.18
CA TYR A 182 -14.75 -1.04 -8.65
C TYR A 182 -15.80 -1.29 -9.74
N GLU A 183 -16.97 -0.67 -9.67
CA GLU A 183 -17.98 -0.76 -10.75
C GLU A 183 -17.47 -0.17 -12.07
N VAL A 184 -16.75 0.95 -12.05
CA VAL A 184 -16.10 1.50 -13.25
C VAL A 184 -15.04 0.53 -13.79
N ALA A 185 -14.30 -0.16 -12.91
CA ALA A 185 -13.34 -1.19 -13.34
C ALA A 185 -14.03 -2.43 -13.94
N ARG A 186 -15.22 -2.80 -13.46
CA ARG A 186 -16.04 -3.87 -14.06
C ARG A 186 -16.64 -3.45 -15.40
N LYS A 187 -17.07 -2.20 -15.54
CA LYS A 187 -17.47 -1.63 -16.85
C LYS A 187 -16.32 -1.68 -17.86
N LEU A 188 -15.08 -1.43 -17.42
CA LEU A 188 -13.92 -1.59 -18.29
C LEU A 188 -13.78 -3.04 -18.77
N LYS A 189 -14.05 -4.06 -17.92
CA LYS A 189 -13.98 -5.48 -18.31
C LYS A 189 -14.81 -5.80 -19.55
N SER A 190 -16.00 -5.21 -19.71
CA SER A 190 -16.89 -5.51 -20.84
C SER A 190 -16.47 -4.87 -22.17
N CYS A 191 -15.62 -3.83 -22.15
CA CYS A 191 -15.18 -3.12 -23.35
C CYS A 191 -13.66 -3.12 -23.56
N VAL A 192 -12.88 -3.73 -22.65
CA VAL A 192 -11.42 -3.68 -22.67
C VAL A 192 -10.84 -4.24 -23.98
N ASP A 193 -11.43 -5.29 -24.54
CA ASP A 193 -10.90 -5.90 -25.77
C ASP A 193 -11.12 -4.98 -26.98
N SER A 194 -12.25 -4.26 -27.05
CA SER A 194 -12.45 -3.21 -28.06
C SER A 194 -11.44 -2.07 -27.92
N ILE A 195 -11.07 -1.70 -26.69
CA ILE A 195 -10.03 -0.68 -26.44
C ILE A 195 -8.66 -1.21 -26.86
N ARG A 196 -8.38 -2.49 -26.61
CA ARG A 196 -7.14 -3.15 -27.04
C ARG A 196 -7.01 -3.16 -28.56
N ASP A 197 -8.06 -3.57 -29.26
CA ASP A 197 -8.08 -3.51 -30.71
C ASP A 197 -7.91 -2.08 -31.23
N GLY A 198 -8.51 -1.10 -30.55
CA GLY A 198 -8.35 0.31 -30.81
C GLY A 198 -6.90 0.76 -30.76
N TYR A 199 -6.21 0.55 -29.63
CA TYR A 199 -4.81 0.98 -29.53
C TYR A 199 -3.90 0.18 -30.47
N LEU A 200 -4.18 -1.10 -30.74
CA LEU A 200 -3.40 -1.91 -31.67
C LEU A 200 -3.49 -1.39 -33.11
N ARG A 201 -4.64 -0.84 -33.52
CA ARG A 201 -4.78 -0.12 -34.80
C ARG A 201 -4.01 1.19 -34.77
N ASP A 202 -4.10 1.96 -33.69
CA ASP A 202 -3.44 3.26 -33.55
C ASP A 202 -1.90 3.16 -33.58
N LEU A 203 -1.31 2.01 -33.23
CA LEU A 203 0.13 1.75 -33.43
C LEU A 203 0.59 1.92 -34.88
N LYS A 204 -0.32 1.86 -35.86
CA LYS A 204 -0.05 2.05 -37.30
C LYS A 204 -0.49 3.42 -37.82
N SER A 205 -1.01 4.30 -36.96
CA SER A 205 -1.53 5.62 -37.36
C SER A 205 -0.47 6.46 -38.09
N LYS A 206 -0.90 7.37 -38.98
CA LYS A 206 0.02 8.34 -39.59
C LYS A 206 0.44 9.45 -38.60
N GLN A 207 -0.35 9.67 -37.54
CA GLN A 207 -0.09 10.71 -36.56
C GLN A 207 0.77 10.19 -35.40
N MET A 208 1.88 10.89 -35.11
CA MET A 208 2.81 10.52 -34.03
C MET A 208 2.12 10.48 -32.65
N VAL A 209 1.30 11.49 -32.34
CA VAL A 209 0.56 11.57 -31.08
C VAL A 209 -0.34 10.34 -30.84
N ALA A 210 -0.96 9.82 -31.90
CA ALA A 210 -1.79 8.63 -31.81
C ALA A 210 -0.94 7.37 -31.51
N ARG A 211 0.24 7.24 -32.13
CA ARG A 211 1.17 6.14 -31.86
C ARG A 211 1.71 6.20 -30.42
N GLN A 212 2.16 7.37 -29.96
CA GLN A 212 2.66 7.56 -28.60
C GLN A 212 1.58 7.24 -27.57
N ARG A 213 0.36 7.76 -27.77
CA ARG A 213 -0.80 7.44 -26.93
C ARG A 213 -1.08 5.94 -26.89
N ALA A 214 -1.05 5.27 -28.05
CA ALA A 214 -1.29 3.83 -28.14
C ALA A 214 -0.23 3.00 -27.42
N VAL A 215 1.05 3.36 -27.55
CA VAL A 215 2.16 2.70 -26.82
C VAL A 215 2.06 2.95 -25.32
N ALA A 216 1.78 4.18 -24.89
CA ALA A 216 1.58 4.48 -23.47
C ALA A 216 0.38 3.72 -22.88
N LEU A 217 -0.74 3.63 -23.61
CA LEU A 217 -1.90 2.85 -23.19
C LEU A 217 -1.59 1.35 -23.13
N TYR A 218 -0.80 0.82 -24.07
CA TYR A 218 -0.30 -0.56 -24.03
C TYR A 218 0.54 -0.83 -22.78
N PHE A 219 1.44 0.08 -22.37
CA PHE A 219 2.21 -0.07 -21.14
C PHE A 219 1.32 -0.03 -19.89
N ILE A 220 0.34 0.86 -19.84
CA ILE A 220 -0.61 0.94 -18.71
C ILE A 220 -1.48 -0.33 -18.62
N ASP A 221 -1.96 -0.86 -19.75
CA ASP A 221 -2.77 -2.08 -19.81
C ASP A 221 -1.95 -3.33 -19.48
N LYS A 222 -0.77 -3.51 -20.07
CA LYS A 222 0.01 -4.75 -19.91
C LYS A 222 0.88 -4.79 -18.66
N LEU A 223 1.43 -3.66 -18.25
CA LEU A 223 2.40 -3.58 -17.16
C LEU A 223 1.85 -2.88 -15.92
N ALA A 224 0.59 -2.46 -15.95
CA ALA A 224 -0.06 -1.75 -14.85
C ALA A 224 0.76 -0.53 -14.36
N LEU A 225 1.43 0.17 -15.29
CA LEU A 225 2.13 1.42 -14.98
C LEU A 225 1.15 2.50 -14.52
N ARG A 226 1.62 3.41 -13.67
CA ARG A 226 0.85 4.62 -13.32
C ARG A 226 0.95 5.63 -14.46
N ALA A 227 -0.06 6.50 -14.59
CA ALA A 227 -0.10 7.51 -15.65
C ALA A 227 1.16 8.40 -15.70
N GLY A 228 1.67 8.86 -14.56
CA GLY A 228 2.86 9.71 -14.50
C GLY A 228 2.57 11.16 -14.85
N ASN A 229 2.08 11.93 -13.88
CA ASN A 229 1.92 13.37 -14.07
C ASN A 229 3.30 14.04 -14.00
N GLU A 230 3.50 15.06 -14.83
CA GLU A 230 4.64 15.97 -14.74
C GLU A 230 4.71 16.59 -13.34
N LYS A 231 5.94 16.85 -12.90
CA LYS A 231 6.24 17.45 -11.61
C LYS A 231 7.25 18.55 -11.83
N GLU A 232 7.16 19.58 -11.00
CA GLU A 232 8.12 20.66 -10.98
C GLU A 232 9.50 20.14 -10.54
N GLU A 233 10.51 20.44 -11.37
CA GLU A 233 11.88 20.02 -11.14
C GLU A 233 12.45 20.70 -9.89
N GLY A 234 13.19 19.96 -9.06
CA GLY A 234 13.74 20.49 -7.80
C GLY A 234 12.74 20.63 -6.64
N GLU A 235 11.44 20.43 -6.87
CA GLU A 235 10.40 20.53 -5.84
C GLU A 235 10.04 19.18 -5.22
N THR A 236 10.18 18.10 -6.00
CA THR A 236 9.85 16.73 -5.58
C THR A 236 11.00 15.76 -5.90
N ALA A 237 10.96 14.55 -5.34
CA ALA A 237 11.89 13.51 -5.74
C ALA A 237 11.65 13.11 -7.21
N ASP A 238 12.73 13.02 -7.99
CA ASP A 238 12.67 12.61 -9.40
C ASP A 238 12.12 11.19 -9.51
N THR A 239 10.87 11.11 -9.94
CA THR A 239 10.10 9.88 -10.01
C THR A 239 9.08 10.00 -11.12
N VAL A 240 9.06 9.01 -12.00
CA VAL A 240 8.31 9.03 -13.25
C VAL A 240 7.17 8.00 -13.26
N GLY A 241 6.22 8.19 -14.17
CA GLY A 241 5.25 7.16 -14.58
C GLY A 241 5.20 7.10 -16.10
N CYS A 242 4.22 6.39 -16.65
CA CYS A 242 4.17 6.04 -18.07
C CYS A 242 4.32 7.23 -19.01
N CYS A 243 3.51 8.28 -18.86
CA CYS A 243 3.52 9.45 -19.74
C CYS A 243 4.75 10.34 -19.53
N SER A 244 5.40 10.26 -18.37
CA SER A 244 6.56 11.08 -18.02
C SER A 244 7.88 10.28 -18.11
N LEU A 245 7.89 9.16 -18.82
CA LEU A 245 9.13 8.39 -19.06
C LEU A 245 10.06 9.21 -19.95
N ARG A 246 11.33 9.23 -19.59
CA ARG A 246 12.46 9.73 -20.40
C ARG A 246 13.18 8.62 -21.15
N VAL A 247 13.96 8.97 -22.16
CA VAL A 247 14.74 8.03 -23.00
C VAL A 247 15.67 7.15 -22.15
N GLU A 248 16.35 7.70 -21.15
CA GLU A 248 17.28 6.98 -20.25
C GLU A 248 16.65 5.83 -19.45
N HIS A 249 15.33 5.80 -19.31
CA HIS A 249 14.63 4.79 -18.52
C HIS A 249 14.34 3.49 -19.28
N ILE A 250 14.62 3.47 -20.58
CA ILE A 250 14.32 2.34 -21.45
C ILE A 250 15.56 1.96 -22.27
N THR A 251 15.90 0.69 -22.21
CA THR A 251 16.87 0.07 -23.12
C THR A 251 16.16 -0.92 -24.04
N LEU A 252 16.46 -0.86 -25.34
CA LEU A 252 15.85 -1.72 -26.34
C LEU A 252 16.82 -2.83 -26.76
N HIS A 253 16.37 -4.08 -26.66
CA HIS A 253 17.12 -5.26 -27.08
C HIS A 253 16.37 -5.96 -28.19
N ASP A 254 16.99 -6.10 -29.37
CA ASP A 254 16.36 -6.83 -30.48
C ASP A 254 16.16 -8.32 -30.13
N GLU A 255 17.10 -8.91 -29.39
CA GLU A 255 16.99 -10.24 -28.77
C GLU A 255 17.64 -10.22 -27.37
N LEU A 256 16.96 -10.78 -26.37
CA LEU A 256 17.49 -10.94 -25.02
C LEU A 256 16.85 -12.16 -24.35
N ASP A 257 17.67 -12.98 -23.69
CA ASP A 257 17.21 -14.16 -22.94
C ASP A 257 16.30 -15.11 -23.79
N GLY A 258 16.61 -15.23 -25.09
CA GLY A 258 15.85 -16.05 -26.06
C GLY A 258 14.50 -15.46 -26.51
N SER A 259 14.21 -14.20 -26.17
CA SER A 259 13.02 -13.47 -26.58
C SER A 259 13.36 -12.34 -27.55
N GLU A 260 12.56 -12.17 -28.59
CA GLU A 260 12.68 -11.03 -29.52
C GLU A 260 11.99 -9.76 -28.99
N CYS A 261 12.45 -8.60 -29.44
CA CYS A 261 11.82 -7.29 -29.17
C CYS A 261 11.63 -7.01 -27.67
N VAL A 262 12.70 -7.10 -26.89
CA VAL A 262 12.66 -6.93 -25.44
C VAL A 262 12.90 -5.47 -25.05
N VAL A 263 12.00 -4.94 -24.23
CA VAL A 263 12.11 -3.60 -23.64
C VAL A 263 12.53 -3.77 -22.18
N GLU A 264 13.72 -3.31 -21.84
CA GLU A 264 14.21 -3.24 -20.48
C GLU A 264 13.83 -1.87 -19.89
N PHE A 265 13.05 -1.89 -18.81
CA PHE A 265 12.65 -0.71 -18.06
C PHE A 265 13.49 -0.62 -16.79
N ASP A 266 14.02 0.56 -16.51
CA ASP A 266 14.69 0.87 -15.25
C ASP A 266 14.43 2.31 -14.83
N PHE A 267 13.54 2.52 -13.87
CA PHE A 267 13.22 3.85 -13.38
C PHE A 267 12.70 3.86 -11.95
N LEU A 268 12.71 5.03 -11.31
CA LEU A 268 12.11 5.23 -9.99
C LEU A 268 10.65 5.66 -10.15
N GLY A 269 9.72 4.82 -9.70
CA GLY A 269 8.29 5.12 -9.70
C GLY A 269 7.84 5.89 -8.45
N LYS A 270 6.53 5.90 -8.20
CA LYS A 270 5.94 6.48 -6.97
C LYS A 270 6.67 5.98 -5.73
N ASP A 271 6.92 6.90 -4.79
CA ASP A 271 7.63 6.65 -3.53
C ASP A 271 9.10 6.24 -3.71
N SER A 272 9.68 6.55 -4.89
CA SER A 272 11.05 6.20 -5.30
C SER A 272 11.33 4.69 -5.26
N ILE A 273 10.28 3.89 -5.51
CA ILE A 273 10.40 2.44 -5.67
C ILE A 273 10.86 2.15 -7.10
N ARG A 274 12.01 1.50 -7.24
CA ARG A 274 12.55 1.07 -8.54
C ARG A 274 11.57 0.12 -9.24
N TYR A 275 11.27 0.41 -10.49
CA TYR A 275 10.63 -0.50 -11.42
C TYR A 275 11.71 -1.00 -12.37
N TYR A 276 12.06 -2.27 -12.22
CA TYR A 276 12.98 -2.96 -13.11
C TYR A 276 12.24 -4.13 -13.74
N ASN A 277 12.17 -4.18 -15.07
CA ASN A 277 11.50 -5.26 -15.78
C ASN A 277 12.03 -5.41 -17.21
N LYS A 278 12.19 -6.65 -17.67
CA LYS A 278 12.51 -6.98 -19.06
C LYS A 278 11.29 -7.61 -19.70
N VAL A 279 10.69 -6.93 -20.66
CA VAL A 279 9.39 -7.32 -21.21
C VAL A 279 9.49 -7.51 -22.72
N PRO A 280 9.25 -8.73 -23.23
CA PRO A 280 9.01 -8.93 -24.65
C PRO A 280 7.75 -8.18 -25.07
N VAL A 281 7.85 -7.30 -26.06
CA VAL A 281 6.71 -6.52 -26.57
C VAL A 281 6.42 -6.88 -28.01
N ILE A 282 5.21 -6.57 -28.46
CA ILE A 282 4.86 -6.75 -29.87
C ILE A 282 5.78 -5.90 -30.77
N LYS A 283 6.21 -6.47 -31.89
CA LYS A 283 7.17 -5.87 -32.84
C LYS A 283 6.85 -4.43 -33.24
N LYS A 284 5.55 -4.07 -33.34
CA LYS A 284 5.12 -2.71 -33.66
C LYS A 284 5.33 -1.71 -32.52
N VAL A 285 5.14 -2.13 -31.27
CA VAL A 285 5.48 -1.31 -30.10
C VAL A 285 6.98 -1.07 -30.08
N PHE A 286 7.78 -2.12 -30.22
CA PHE A 286 9.25 -2.02 -30.24
C PHE A 286 9.77 -1.05 -31.32
N LYS A 287 9.30 -1.19 -32.56
CA LYS A 287 9.65 -0.26 -33.66
C LYS A 287 9.22 1.17 -33.40
N ASN A 288 8.04 1.38 -32.80
CA ASN A 288 7.59 2.72 -32.44
C ASN A 288 8.45 3.33 -31.34
N ILE A 289 8.88 2.56 -30.33
CA ILE A 289 9.78 3.07 -29.29
C ILE A 289 11.13 3.47 -29.89
N LYS A 290 11.71 2.66 -30.80
CA LYS A 290 12.93 3.04 -31.55
C LYS A 290 12.75 4.43 -32.19
N LEU A 291 11.64 4.64 -32.90
CA LEU A 291 11.31 5.92 -33.53
C LEU A 291 11.08 7.06 -32.53
N PHE A 292 10.54 6.78 -31.34
CA PHE A 292 10.32 7.80 -30.30
C PHE A 292 11.62 8.27 -29.64
N MET A 293 12.68 7.47 -29.72
CA MET A 293 14.02 7.76 -29.19
C MET A 293 14.96 8.38 -30.24
N GLU A 294 14.57 8.40 -31.52
CA GLU A 294 15.39 9.00 -32.59
C GLU A 294 15.58 10.50 -32.35
N SER A 295 16.84 10.96 -32.48
CA SER A 295 17.22 12.36 -32.32
C SER A 295 16.84 12.99 -30.97
N LYS A 296 16.89 12.20 -29.89
CA LYS A 296 16.65 12.64 -28.51
C LYS A 296 17.84 12.34 -27.60
N ASP A 297 18.04 13.22 -26.64
CA ASP A 297 19.02 13.03 -25.56
C ASP A 297 18.44 12.13 -24.45
N PRO A 298 19.28 11.52 -23.58
CA PRO A 298 18.80 10.62 -22.52
C PRO A 298 17.76 11.25 -21.57
N GLY A 299 17.88 12.56 -21.32
CA GLY A 299 16.96 13.32 -20.45
C GLY A 299 15.65 13.74 -21.12
N ASP A 300 15.51 13.57 -22.43
CA ASP A 300 14.29 13.98 -23.14
C ASP A 300 13.14 13.02 -22.87
N GLU A 301 11.91 13.55 -22.94
CA GLU A 301 10.70 12.76 -22.80
C GLU A 301 10.57 11.74 -23.93
N LEU A 302 10.31 10.48 -23.56
CA LEU A 302 10.02 9.41 -24.51
C LEU A 302 8.73 9.74 -25.30
N PHE A 303 7.73 10.30 -24.63
CA PHE A 303 6.44 10.66 -25.21
C PHE A 303 6.24 12.17 -25.32
N ASP A 304 7.07 12.84 -26.13
CA ASP A 304 7.13 14.31 -26.31
C ASP A 304 5.82 14.99 -26.75
N ARG A 305 4.82 14.24 -27.23
CA ARG A 305 3.52 14.80 -27.66
C ARG A 305 2.36 14.30 -26.83
N LEU A 306 2.62 13.74 -25.66
CA LEU A 306 1.62 13.13 -24.78
C LEU A 306 1.79 13.61 -23.35
N ASN A 307 0.67 13.94 -22.71
CA ASN A 307 0.62 14.09 -21.25
C ASN A 307 -0.60 13.34 -20.70
N THR A 308 -0.71 13.27 -19.37
CA THR A 308 -1.78 12.52 -18.71
C THR A 308 -3.17 13.11 -18.95
N ALA A 309 -3.28 14.42 -19.17
CA ALA A 309 -4.55 15.07 -19.49
C ALA A 309 -5.07 14.62 -20.86
N LEU A 310 -4.20 14.62 -21.88
CA LEU A 310 -4.53 14.13 -23.22
C LEU A 310 -4.89 12.65 -23.21
N LEU A 311 -4.13 11.83 -22.48
CA LEU A 311 -4.43 10.40 -22.34
C LEU A 311 -5.79 10.17 -21.68
N ASN A 312 -6.09 10.82 -20.55
CA ASN A 312 -7.36 10.66 -19.86
C ASN A 312 -8.54 11.20 -20.67
N LYS A 313 -8.37 12.31 -21.40
CA LYS A 313 -9.40 12.82 -22.32
C LYS A 313 -9.78 11.80 -23.39
N HIS A 314 -8.78 11.12 -23.97
CA HIS A 314 -9.05 10.03 -24.91
C HIS A 314 -9.74 8.85 -24.22
N LEU A 315 -9.26 8.42 -23.06
CA LEU A 315 -9.87 7.32 -22.31
C LEU A 315 -11.33 7.57 -21.95
N SER A 316 -11.67 8.78 -21.50
CA SER A 316 -13.05 9.17 -21.19
C SER A 316 -13.96 9.19 -22.43
N SER A 317 -13.39 9.40 -23.64
CA SER A 317 -14.13 9.28 -24.89
C SER A 317 -14.42 7.82 -25.30
N LEU A 318 -13.62 6.87 -24.81
CA LEU A 318 -13.83 5.43 -25.06
C LEU A 318 -14.83 4.82 -24.08
N MET A 319 -14.83 5.29 -22.83
CA MET A 319 -15.80 4.91 -21.81
C MET A 319 -15.94 6.07 -20.80
N PRO A 320 -17.17 6.52 -20.48
CA PRO A 320 -17.38 7.52 -19.43
C PRO A 320 -16.66 7.17 -18.13
N ASP A 321 -16.06 8.16 -17.47
CA ASP A 321 -15.29 8.04 -16.24
C ASP A 321 -14.00 7.19 -16.32
N LEU A 322 -13.66 6.68 -17.50
CA LEU A 322 -12.42 5.93 -17.69
C LEU A 322 -11.21 6.86 -17.61
N THR A 323 -10.27 6.45 -16.77
CA THR A 323 -8.98 7.10 -16.58
C THR A 323 -7.89 6.04 -16.47
N ALA A 324 -6.62 6.43 -16.65
CA ALA A 324 -5.48 5.50 -16.61
C ALA A 324 -5.40 4.69 -15.31
N LYS A 325 -5.84 5.26 -14.17
CA LYS A 325 -5.86 4.56 -12.87
C LYS A 325 -6.81 3.35 -12.85
N VAL A 326 -7.88 3.36 -13.65
CA VAL A 326 -8.89 2.29 -13.70
C VAL A 326 -8.28 1.00 -14.21
N PHE A 327 -7.37 1.07 -15.19
CA PHE A 327 -6.65 -0.12 -15.69
C PHE A 327 -5.88 -0.84 -14.59
N ARG A 328 -5.23 -0.10 -13.68
CA ARG A 328 -4.53 -0.74 -12.54
C ARG A 328 -5.50 -1.45 -11.60
N THR A 329 -6.67 -0.87 -11.32
CA THR A 329 -7.71 -1.53 -10.50
C THR A 329 -8.31 -2.74 -11.19
N TYR A 330 -8.63 -2.62 -12.49
CA TYR A 330 -9.13 -3.71 -13.34
C TYR A 330 -8.14 -4.88 -13.37
N ASN A 331 -6.90 -4.64 -13.80
CA ASN A 331 -5.87 -5.66 -13.91
C ASN A 331 -5.57 -6.33 -12.57
N ALA A 332 -5.53 -5.56 -11.47
CA ALA A 332 -5.32 -6.12 -10.14
C ALA A 332 -6.47 -7.04 -9.70
N SER A 333 -7.72 -6.60 -9.88
CA SER A 333 -8.91 -7.36 -9.47
C SER A 333 -9.10 -8.62 -10.31
N ILE A 334 -9.00 -8.52 -11.65
CA ILE A 334 -9.15 -9.69 -12.53
C ILE A 334 -8.03 -10.73 -12.30
N THR A 335 -6.79 -10.26 -12.07
CA THR A 335 -5.66 -11.16 -11.74
C THR A 335 -5.91 -11.89 -10.44
N LEU A 336 -6.40 -11.22 -9.38
CA LEU A 336 -6.73 -11.89 -8.12
C LEU A 336 -7.77 -12.99 -8.35
N GLN A 337 -8.87 -12.68 -9.05
CA GLN A 337 -9.95 -13.64 -9.28
C GLN A 337 -9.45 -14.86 -10.07
N GLN A 338 -8.67 -14.65 -11.13
CA GLN A 338 -8.10 -15.72 -11.95
C GLN A 338 -7.11 -16.57 -11.15
N GLN A 339 -6.21 -15.96 -10.38
CA GLN A 339 -5.24 -16.67 -9.57
C GLN A 339 -5.91 -17.46 -8.43
N LEU A 340 -6.95 -16.92 -7.79
CA LEU A 340 -7.71 -17.68 -6.80
C LEU A 340 -8.40 -18.90 -7.40
N ARG A 341 -8.93 -18.79 -8.63
CA ARG A 341 -9.51 -19.94 -9.36
C ARG A 341 -8.47 -21.00 -9.69
N GLN A 342 -7.24 -20.61 -10.01
CA GLN A 342 -6.16 -21.54 -10.39
C GLN A 342 -5.46 -22.19 -9.19
N LEU A 343 -5.26 -21.45 -8.10
CA LEU A 343 -4.39 -21.85 -6.99
C LEU A 343 -5.14 -22.47 -5.80
N THR A 344 -6.47 -22.35 -5.74
CA THR A 344 -7.24 -22.81 -4.59
C THR A 344 -7.84 -24.19 -4.86
N ASN A 345 -7.71 -25.09 -3.89
CA ASN A 345 -8.42 -26.37 -3.89
C ASN A 345 -9.40 -26.46 -2.71
N LYS A 346 -10.59 -27.01 -2.94
CA LYS A 346 -11.66 -27.11 -1.93
C LYS A 346 -11.31 -28.08 -0.80
N SER A 347 -10.56 -29.14 -1.10
CA SER A 347 -10.15 -30.16 -0.12
C SER A 347 -9.08 -29.68 0.86
N ASP A 348 -8.41 -28.57 0.54
CA ASP A 348 -7.33 -28.03 1.34
C ASP A 348 -7.84 -27.55 2.70
N ASN A 349 -6.98 -27.64 3.72
CA ASN A 349 -7.28 -27.06 5.01
C ASN A 349 -7.18 -25.52 4.97
N VAL A 350 -7.68 -24.86 6.02
CA VAL A 350 -7.71 -23.39 6.08
C VAL A 350 -6.32 -22.76 5.92
N ALA A 351 -5.26 -23.36 6.46
CA ALA A 351 -3.91 -22.79 6.36
C ALA A 351 -3.36 -22.85 4.92
N GLU A 352 -3.63 -23.94 4.21
CA GLU A 352 -3.27 -24.11 2.79
C GLU A 352 -4.04 -23.12 1.91
N LYS A 353 -5.36 -23.00 2.11
CA LYS A 353 -6.21 -22.01 1.42
C LYS A 353 -5.71 -20.58 1.63
N LEU A 354 -5.25 -20.24 2.84
CA LEU A 354 -4.67 -18.92 3.13
C LEU A 354 -3.34 -18.69 2.38
N LEU A 355 -2.50 -19.72 2.23
CA LEU A 355 -1.29 -19.62 1.43
C LEU A 355 -1.64 -19.37 -0.05
N SER A 356 -2.62 -20.10 -0.61
CA SER A 356 -3.10 -19.88 -1.98
C SER A 356 -3.64 -18.46 -2.18
N TYR A 357 -4.42 -17.94 -1.23
CA TYR A 357 -4.88 -16.54 -1.26
C TYR A 357 -3.71 -15.55 -1.25
N ASN A 358 -2.72 -15.76 -0.39
CA ASN A 358 -1.55 -14.88 -0.31
C ASN A 358 -0.70 -14.93 -1.57
N ARG A 359 -0.53 -16.10 -2.19
CA ARG A 359 0.14 -16.25 -3.50
C ARG A 359 -0.63 -15.51 -4.61
N ALA A 360 -1.96 -15.62 -4.64
CA ALA A 360 -2.79 -14.88 -5.59
C ALA A 360 -2.64 -13.35 -5.42
N ASN A 361 -2.68 -12.85 -4.17
CA ASN A 361 -2.43 -11.44 -3.89
C ASN A 361 -0.96 -11.02 -4.17
N ARG A 362 0.00 -11.94 -4.03
CA ARG A 362 1.40 -11.67 -4.39
C ARG A 362 1.56 -11.44 -5.88
N ALA A 363 0.92 -12.26 -6.73
CA ALA A 363 0.93 -12.05 -8.17
C ALA A 363 0.42 -10.63 -8.52
N VAL A 364 -0.64 -10.18 -7.86
CA VAL A 364 -1.14 -8.80 -8.02
C VAL A 364 -0.15 -7.75 -7.52
N ALA A 365 0.48 -7.98 -6.37
CA ALA A 365 1.47 -7.07 -5.82
C ALA A 365 2.70 -6.94 -6.71
N ILE A 366 3.16 -8.03 -7.34
CA ILE A 366 4.24 -8.05 -8.34
C ILE A 366 3.81 -7.23 -9.57
N LEU A 367 2.63 -7.51 -10.13
CA LEU A 367 2.07 -6.76 -11.26
C LEU A 367 2.01 -5.25 -10.98
N CYS A 368 1.63 -4.87 -9.75
CA CYS A 368 1.54 -3.47 -9.35
C CYS A 368 2.87 -2.83 -8.88
N ASN A 369 3.97 -3.58 -8.92
CA ASN A 369 5.28 -3.23 -8.37
C ASN A 369 5.22 -2.75 -6.91
N HIS A 370 4.45 -3.44 -6.07
CA HIS A 370 4.36 -3.17 -4.63
C HIS A 370 5.49 -3.88 -3.88
N GLN A 371 6.67 -3.27 -3.92
CA GLN A 371 7.87 -3.79 -3.25
C GLN A 371 8.06 -3.19 -1.86
N ARG A 372 8.86 -3.87 -1.03
CA ARG A 372 9.39 -3.36 0.24
C ARG A 372 10.81 -3.89 0.44
N ALA A 373 11.61 -3.12 1.18
CA ALA A 373 12.89 -3.64 1.68
C ALA A 373 12.64 -4.83 2.63
N PRO A 374 13.51 -5.86 2.63
CA PRO A 374 13.47 -6.90 3.64
C PRO A 374 13.51 -6.31 5.05
N PRO A 375 12.66 -6.78 5.99
CA PRO A 375 12.73 -6.33 7.37
C PRO A 375 14.11 -6.58 7.97
N LYS A 376 14.65 -5.63 8.75
CA LYS A 376 15.99 -5.76 9.38
C LYS A 376 16.13 -7.01 10.26
N THR A 377 15.04 -7.47 10.86
CA THR A 377 14.98 -8.65 11.73
C THR A 377 14.49 -9.92 11.02
N PHE A 378 14.42 -9.91 9.68
CA PHE A 378 13.84 -11.01 8.91
C PHE A 378 14.59 -12.33 9.10
N GLU A 379 15.91 -12.32 8.89
CA GLU A 379 16.76 -13.52 9.02
C GLU A 379 16.65 -14.15 10.42
N GLN A 380 16.73 -13.32 11.47
CA GLN A 380 16.56 -13.78 12.84
C GLN A 380 15.16 -14.39 13.07
N SER A 381 14.12 -13.76 12.53
CA SER A 381 12.76 -14.30 12.65
C SER A 381 12.56 -15.60 11.87
N MET A 382 13.22 -15.78 10.73
CA MET A 382 13.16 -17.01 9.93
C MET A 382 13.94 -18.14 10.60
N ALA A 383 15.15 -17.87 11.10
CA ALA A 383 15.91 -18.82 11.89
C ALA A 383 15.11 -19.33 13.10
N ASN A 384 14.49 -18.43 13.86
CA ASN A 384 13.63 -18.79 14.98
C ASN A 384 12.42 -19.65 14.58
N LEU A 385 11.86 -19.44 13.39
CA LEU A 385 10.75 -20.25 12.88
C LEU A 385 11.24 -21.63 12.43
N HIS A 386 12.38 -21.71 11.75
CA HIS A 386 12.99 -22.98 11.34
C HIS A 386 13.37 -23.84 12.53
N SER A 387 13.97 -23.27 13.59
CA SER A 387 14.28 -24.03 14.81
C SER A 387 13.01 -24.63 15.46
N LYS A 388 11.89 -23.90 15.43
CA LYS A 388 10.60 -24.43 15.90
C LYS A 388 10.06 -25.55 15.01
N ILE A 389 10.23 -25.45 13.70
CA ILE A 389 9.83 -26.49 12.74
C ILE A 389 10.65 -27.77 13.00
N VAL A 390 11.97 -27.66 13.18
CA VAL A 390 12.84 -28.80 13.49
C VAL A 390 12.42 -29.49 14.79
N ALA A 391 12.24 -28.72 15.87
CA ALA A 391 11.77 -29.27 17.15
C ALA A 391 10.39 -29.97 17.04
N ARG A 392 9.49 -29.45 16.19
CA ARG A 392 8.19 -30.10 15.94
C ARG A 392 8.31 -31.36 15.09
N LYS A 393 9.26 -31.43 14.15
CA LYS A 393 9.55 -32.66 13.39
C LYS A 393 10.04 -33.77 14.30
N GLU A 394 10.91 -33.45 15.26
CA GLU A 394 11.39 -34.40 16.27
C GLU A 394 10.24 -34.93 17.14
N GLN A 395 9.38 -34.03 17.65
CA GLN A 395 8.19 -34.42 18.42
C GLN A 395 7.22 -35.29 17.61
N LEU A 396 7.04 -35.00 16.32
CA LEU A 396 6.22 -35.81 15.44
C LEU A 396 6.82 -37.21 15.24
N ALA A 397 8.14 -37.32 15.06
CA ALA A 397 8.83 -38.60 14.93
C ALA A 397 8.67 -39.47 16.20
N LEU A 398 8.80 -38.86 17.38
CA LEU A 398 8.54 -39.51 18.66
C LEU A 398 7.07 -39.97 18.76
N ALA A 399 6.11 -39.09 18.49
CA ALA A 399 4.67 -39.43 18.53
C ALA A 399 4.30 -40.56 17.55
N LYS A 400 4.89 -40.58 16.35
CA LYS A 400 4.72 -41.67 15.38
C LYS A 400 5.29 -43.00 15.89
N THR A 401 6.42 -42.95 16.57
CA THR A 401 7.05 -44.13 17.19
C THR A 401 6.18 -44.68 18.31
N GLU A 402 5.68 -43.82 19.21
CA GLU A 402 4.76 -44.21 20.28
C GLU A 402 3.45 -44.81 19.74
N LEU A 403 2.89 -44.24 18.68
CA LEU A 403 1.70 -44.80 18.01
C LEU A 403 1.99 -46.19 17.42
N LYS A 404 3.16 -46.39 16.83
CA LYS A 404 3.57 -47.69 16.27
C LYS A 404 3.71 -48.74 17.38
N LEU A 405 4.24 -48.37 18.54
CA LEU A 405 4.34 -49.24 19.72
C LEU A 405 2.96 -49.58 20.27
N ALA A 406 2.09 -48.60 20.49
CA ALA A 406 0.73 -48.82 20.96
C ALA A 406 -0.08 -49.74 20.02
N LYS A 407 0.09 -49.59 18.70
CA LYS A 407 -0.53 -50.48 17.70
C LYS A 407 0.01 -51.92 17.76
N LYS A 408 1.28 -52.12 18.15
CA LYS A 408 1.86 -53.46 18.35
C LYS A 408 1.33 -54.09 19.64
N GLU A 409 1.25 -53.32 20.73
CA GLU A 409 0.72 -53.78 22.01
C GLU A 409 -0.76 -54.14 21.94
N MET A 410 -1.55 -53.40 21.15
CA MET A 410 -2.95 -53.75 20.88
C MET A 410 -3.09 -55.12 20.19
N LYS A 411 -2.13 -55.52 19.34
CA LYS A 411 -2.15 -56.84 18.69
C LYS A 411 -1.83 -57.99 19.64
N THR A 412 -1.14 -57.73 20.76
CA THR A 412 -0.77 -58.74 21.76
C THR A 412 -1.69 -58.76 22.97
N LYS A 413 -2.32 -57.64 23.34
CA LYS A 413 -3.32 -57.53 24.41
C LYS A 413 -4.55 -56.78 23.88
N ASP A 414 -5.45 -57.53 23.25
CA ASP A 414 -6.67 -56.96 22.67
C ASP A 414 -7.68 -56.66 23.77
N GLY A 415 -8.05 -55.39 23.91
CA GLY A 415 -8.91 -54.89 24.97
C GLY A 415 -9.35 -53.45 24.73
N PRO A 416 -10.50 -53.02 25.29
CA PRO A 416 -11.07 -51.69 25.08
C PRO A 416 -10.11 -50.55 25.47
N ASP A 417 -9.31 -50.73 26.53
CA ASP A 417 -8.30 -49.74 26.97
C ASP A 417 -7.15 -49.59 25.97
N SER A 418 -6.68 -50.69 25.37
CA SER A 418 -5.61 -50.66 24.35
C SER A 418 -6.07 -49.93 23.08
N LYS A 419 -7.34 -50.10 22.69
CA LYS A 419 -7.92 -49.39 21.54
C LYS A 419 -8.01 -47.88 21.80
N LEU A 420 -8.48 -47.49 22.98
CA LEU A 420 -8.60 -46.09 23.39
C LEU A 420 -7.22 -45.38 23.45
N MET A 421 -6.18 -46.11 23.86
CA MET A 421 -4.80 -45.62 23.87
C MET A 421 -4.26 -45.37 22.45
N VAL A 422 -4.50 -46.29 21.51
CA VAL A 422 -4.12 -46.14 20.10
C VAL A 422 -4.82 -44.93 19.48
N ASP A 423 -6.11 -44.76 19.72
CA ASP A 423 -6.88 -43.62 19.20
C ASP A 423 -6.36 -42.29 19.76
N ARG A 424 -6.04 -42.23 21.06
CA ARG A 424 -5.43 -41.04 21.68
C ARG A 424 -4.08 -40.68 21.06
N LYS A 425 -3.22 -41.67 20.81
CA LYS A 425 -1.91 -41.48 20.18
C LYS A 425 -2.04 -41.10 18.71
N ALA A 426 -3.00 -41.67 17.98
CA ALA A 426 -3.31 -41.31 16.60
C ALA A 426 -3.78 -39.86 16.49
N ALA A 427 -4.67 -39.42 17.39
CA ALA A 427 -5.11 -38.03 17.48
C ALA A 427 -3.96 -37.08 17.86
N ALA A 428 -3.01 -37.51 18.68
CA ALA A 428 -1.82 -36.72 19.00
C ALA A 428 -0.89 -36.55 17.77
N VAL A 429 -0.65 -37.63 17.01
CA VAL A 429 0.12 -37.57 15.76
C VAL A 429 -0.53 -36.60 14.78
N LYS A 430 -1.84 -36.73 14.53
CA LYS A 430 -2.58 -35.85 13.62
C LYS A 430 -2.46 -34.38 14.02
N ARG A 431 -2.63 -34.06 15.32
CA ARG A 431 -2.44 -32.69 15.83
C ARG A 431 -1.02 -32.16 15.61
N CYS A 432 0.00 -33.00 15.78
CA CYS A 432 1.39 -32.62 15.51
C CYS A 432 1.62 -32.39 14.00
N GLU A 433 1.05 -33.21 13.13
CA GLU A 433 1.11 -33.03 11.67
C GLU A 433 0.45 -31.71 11.24
N ASP A 434 -0.76 -31.42 11.74
CA ASP A 434 -1.48 -30.18 11.43
C ASP A 434 -0.70 -28.93 11.89
N GLN A 435 -0.10 -28.99 13.09
CA GLN A 435 0.73 -27.89 13.61
C GLN A 435 2.01 -27.69 12.81
N LEU A 436 2.67 -28.79 12.43
CA LEU A 436 3.88 -28.74 11.62
C LEU A 436 3.59 -28.14 10.25
N LEU A 437 2.55 -28.63 9.56
CA LEU A 437 2.12 -28.12 8.26
C LEU A 437 1.84 -26.62 8.35
N LYS A 438 1.10 -26.16 9.36
CA LYS A 438 0.85 -24.73 9.57
C LYS A 438 2.12 -23.90 9.71
N MET A 439 3.14 -24.40 10.42
CA MET A 439 4.41 -23.69 10.58
C MET A 439 5.22 -23.67 9.27
N GLU A 440 5.23 -24.76 8.51
CA GLU A 440 5.91 -24.84 7.21
C GLU A 440 5.26 -23.92 6.17
N LEU A 441 3.93 -23.87 6.12
CA LEU A 441 3.20 -22.93 5.28
C LEU A 441 3.45 -21.48 5.70
N GLN A 442 3.53 -21.20 7.00
CA GLN A 442 3.88 -19.86 7.50
C GLN A 442 5.31 -19.45 7.13
N ALA A 443 6.27 -20.38 7.16
CA ALA A 443 7.64 -20.12 6.73
C ALA A 443 7.68 -19.81 5.23
N THR A 444 6.99 -20.61 4.42
CA THR A 444 6.85 -20.41 2.98
C THR A 444 6.22 -19.05 2.66
N ASP A 445 5.10 -18.70 3.30
CA ASP A 445 4.41 -17.43 3.10
C ASP A 445 5.31 -16.23 3.45
N ARG A 446 6.11 -16.33 4.51
CA ARG A 446 7.05 -15.26 4.91
C ARG A 446 8.20 -15.11 3.94
N GLU A 447 8.79 -16.21 3.49
CA GLU A 447 9.93 -16.20 2.57
C GLU A 447 9.53 -15.62 1.22
N GLU A 448 8.47 -16.16 0.63
CA GLU A 448 8.01 -15.71 -0.67
C GLU A 448 7.49 -14.24 -0.63
N ASN A 449 7.09 -13.71 0.54
CA ASN A 449 6.71 -12.30 0.73
C ASN A 449 7.81 -11.40 1.31
N LYS A 450 9.06 -11.85 1.38
CA LYS A 450 10.20 -11.11 1.99
C LYS A 450 10.27 -9.67 1.50
N GLN A 451 10.19 -9.48 0.18
CA GLN A 451 10.32 -8.18 -0.50
C GLN A 451 9.00 -7.64 -1.08
N ILE A 452 7.86 -8.27 -0.80
CA ILE A 452 6.56 -7.90 -1.39
C ILE A 452 5.60 -7.30 -0.35
N ALA A 453 4.93 -6.21 -0.72
CA ALA A 453 3.99 -5.48 0.13
C ALA A 453 2.53 -5.75 -0.29
N LEU A 454 1.91 -6.73 0.36
CA LEU A 454 0.53 -7.18 0.06
C LEU A 454 -0.59 -6.22 0.52
N GLY A 455 -0.31 -5.31 1.46
CA GLY A 455 -1.33 -4.46 2.07
C GLY A 455 -1.92 -3.42 1.10
N THR A 456 -1.07 -2.85 0.24
CA THR A 456 -1.48 -1.77 -0.67
C THR A 456 -2.43 -2.26 -1.75
N SER A 457 -2.17 -3.42 -2.37
CA SER A 457 -3.07 -4.08 -3.32
C SER A 457 -4.40 -4.41 -2.65
N LYS A 458 -4.33 -5.13 -1.53
CA LYS A 458 -5.49 -5.62 -0.75
C LYS A 458 -6.48 -4.55 -0.35
N LEU A 459 -6.02 -3.34 -0.05
CA LEU A 459 -6.89 -2.25 0.43
C LEU A 459 -7.43 -1.35 -0.66
N ASN A 460 -6.76 -1.23 -1.80
CA ASN A 460 -7.02 -0.13 -2.74
C ASN A 460 -7.29 -0.57 -4.18
N TYR A 461 -6.82 -1.75 -4.58
CA TYR A 461 -6.85 -2.21 -5.97
C TYR A 461 -7.62 -3.50 -6.19
N LEU A 462 -7.90 -4.26 -5.12
CA LEU A 462 -8.65 -5.51 -5.16
C LEU A 462 -10.10 -5.26 -4.77
N ASP A 463 -11.04 -5.59 -5.66
CA ASP A 463 -12.45 -5.59 -5.31
C ASP A 463 -12.69 -6.54 -4.13
N PRO A 464 -13.12 -6.03 -2.95
CA PRO A 464 -13.27 -6.85 -1.75
C PRO A 464 -14.30 -7.96 -1.93
N ARG A 465 -15.25 -7.81 -2.86
CA ARG A 465 -16.27 -8.82 -3.15
C ARG A 465 -15.68 -10.11 -3.71
N ILE A 466 -14.56 -10.04 -4.44
CA ILE A 466 -13.81 -11.23 -4.89
C ILE A 466 -13.37 -12.06 -3.67
N SER A 467 -12.80 -11.39 -2.67
CA SER A 467 -12.33 -12.05 -1.44
C SER A 467 -13.47 -12.58 -0.59
N VAL A 468 -14.59 -11.84 -0.50
CA VAL A 468 -15.79 -12.27 0.24
C VAL A 468 -16.40 -13.52 -0.40
N ALA A 469 -16.60 -13.50 -1.71
CA ALA A 469 -17.12 -14.65 -2.45
C ALA A 469 -16.20 -15.87 -2.34
N TRP A 470 -14.89 -15.67 -2.43
CA TRP A 470 -13.91 -16.73 -2.19
C TRP A 470 -14.00 -17.31 -0.77
N CYS A 471 -14.13 -16.45 0.26
CA CYS A 471 -14.31 -16.90 1.65
C CYS A 471 -15.57 -17.74 1.82
N LYS A 472 -16.71 -17.30 1.25
CA LYS A 472 -17.97 -18.07 1.23
C LYS A 472 -17.80 -19.43 0.53
N ASN A 473 -17.17 -19.46 -0.66
CA ASN A 473 -16.99 -20.67 -1.46
C ASN A 473 -16.02 -21.70 -0.86
N MET A 474 -15.04 -21.25 -0.07
CA MET A 474 -13.96 -22.08 0.45
C MET A 474 -14.10 -22.41 1.93
N ASP A 475 -15.18 -21.94 2.57
CA ASP A 475 -15.45 -22.03 4.00
C ASP A 475 -14.28 -21.47 4.84
N VAL A 476 -13.79 -20.29 4.44
CA VAL A 476 -12.70 -19.58 5.12
C VAL A 476 -13.30 -18.39 5.88
N PRO A 477 -13.11 -18.30 7.21
CA PRO A 477 -13.62 -17.16 7.96
C PRO A 477 -13.00 -15.84 7.50
N ILE A 478 -13.85 -14.84 7.24
CA ILE A 478 -13.43 -13.56 6.65
C ILE A 478 -12.40 -12.83 7.50
N GLU A 479 -12.39 -13.05 8.82
CA GLU A 479 -11.41 -12.48 9.74
C GLU A 479 -9.98 -13.00 9.57
N LYS A 480 -9.81 -14.14 8.88
CA LYS A 480 -8.50 -14.65 8.47
C LYS A 480 -7.92 -13.86 7.30
N ILE A 481 -8.78 -13.29 6.46
CA ILE A 481 -8.39 -12.41 5.37
C ILE A 481 -8.33 -10.97 5.87
N TYR A 482 -9.42 -10.41 6.38
CA TYR A 482 -9.51 -9.02 6.78
C TYR A 482 -9.45 -8.84 8.30
N ASN A 483 -8.54 -8.00 8.78
CA ASN A 483 -8.54 -7.59 10.19
C ASN A 483 -9.76 -6.71 10.54
N LYS A 484 -9.94 -6.35 11.82
CA LYS A 484 -11.11 -5.57 12.29
C LYS A 484 -11.36 -4.30 11.45
N THR A 485 -10.35 -3.43 11.32
CA THR A 485 -10.47 -2.16 10.57
C THR A 485 -10.73 -2.39 9.08
N GLN A 486 -10.20 -3.47 8.51
CA GLN A 486 -10.44 -3.83 7.11
C GLN A 486 -11.89 -4.31 6.89
N ARG A 487 -12.44 -5.08 7.84
CA ARG A 487 -13.85 -5.48 7.81
C ARG A 487 -14.78 -4.29 7.98
N GLU A 488 -14.44 -3.33 8.83
CA GLU A 488 -15.18 -2.07 8.97
C GLU A 488 -15.18 -1.28 7.65
N LYS A 489 -14.03 -1.16 6.97
CA LYS A 489 -13.94 -0.51 5.65
C LYS A 489 -14.80 -1.21 4.60
N PHE A 490 -14.75 -2.54 4.56
CA PHE A 490 -15.39 -3.36 3.54
C PHE A 490 -16.73 -3.95 3.99
N ALA A 491 -17.38 -3.33 4.98
CA ALA A 491 -18.67 -3.80 5.50
C ALA A 491 -19.71 -3.91 4.38
N TRP A 492 -19.76 -2.93 3.47
CA TRP A 492 -20.63 -2.95 2.30
C TRP A 492 -20.45 -4.20 1.45
N ALA A 493 -19.20 -4.63 1.21
CA ALA A 493 -18.90 -5.80 0.39
C ALA A 493 -19.18 -7.11 1.15
N ILE A 494 -18.93 -7.15 2.45
CA ILE A 494 -19.17 -8.34 3.27
C ILE A 494 -20.68 -8.66 3.33
N ASP A 495 -21.50 -7.62 3.46
CA ASP A 495 -22.95 -7.76 3.58
C ASP A 495 -23.63 -8.11 2.25
N MET A 496 -23.28 -7.42 1.15
CA MET A 496 -24.03 -7.52 -0.10
C MET A 496 -23.59 -8.64 -1.06
N THR A 497 -22.47 -9.32 -0.80
CA THR A 497 -21.82 -10.18 -1.80
C THR A 497 -22.16 -11.63 -1.62
N GLU A 498 -22.71 -12.25 -2.66
CA GLU A 498 -22.95 -13.70 -2.70
C GLU A 498 -21.75 -14.52 -3.19
N ALA A 499 -21.84 -15.83 -2.94
CA ALA A 499 -20.76 -16.77 -3.25
C ALA A 499 -20.46 -16.87 -4.76
N ASP A 500 -21.43 -16.57 -5.62
CA ASP A 500 -21.33 -16.61 -7.07
C ASP A 500 -20.79 -15.32 -7.70
N PHE A 501 -20.40 -14.32 -6.89
CA PHE A 501 -19.94 -13.03 -7.41
C PHE A 501 -18.76 -13.17 -8.38
N GLU A 502 -18.94 -12.56 -9.56
CA GLU A 502 -17.91 -12.40 -10.57
C GLU A 502 -17.66 -10.91 -10.88
N PHE A 503 -16.44 -10.46 -10.55
CA PHE A 503 -15.88 -9.20 -11.02
C PHE A 503 -15.83 -9.18 -12.54
#